data_AF-A0A5B1B9B3-F1
#
_entry.id   AF-A0A5B1B9B3-F1
#
_cell.length_a   1.000
_cell.length_b   1.000
_cell.length_c   1.000
_cell.angle_alpha   90.00
_cell.angle_beta   90.00
_cell.angle_gamma   90.00
#
_symmetry.space_group_name_H-M   'P 1'
#
loop_
_entity.id
_entity.type
_entity.pdbx_description
1 polymer ?
#
loop_
_entity_poly.entity_id
_entity_poly.type
_entity_poly.pdbx_seq_one_letter_code
_entity_poly.pdbx_strand_id
1 'polypeptide(L)' 'MTKTEQQELEKKALEQFMTGKSLFGKDGAFVPMLKSFIEKALEAEMESHLSDTERSKGNKRNGKSRKTVKSSE' A
#
# COMPACT_ATOMS: atom_id res chain seq x y z
N MET A 1 10.22 7.04 0.21
CA MET A 1 11.13 6.24 1.04
C MET A 1 12.41 7.02 1.21
N THR A 2 12.82 7.24 2.44
CA THR A 2 14.16 7.75 2.73
C THR A 2 15.19 6.61 2.57
N LYS A 3 16.47 6.94 2.39
CA LYS A 3 17.53 5.93 2.31
C LYS A 3 17.58 5.04 3.56
N THR A 4 17.28 5.62 4.73
CA THR A 4 17.24 4.91 6.01
C THR A 4 16.12 3.87 6.05
N GLU A 5 14.91 4.22 5.60
CA GLU A 5 13.78 3.28 5.54
C GLU A 5 14.05 2.10 4.60
N GLN A 6 14.80 2.33 3.52
CA GLN A 6 15.21 1.26 2.59
C GLN A 6 16.19 0.29 3.25
N GLN A 7 17.19 0.79 3.97
CA GLN A 7 18.16 -0.04 4.69
C GLN A 7 17.48 -0.89 5.78
N GLU A 8 16.52 -0.32 6.51
CA GLU A 8 15.75 -1.05 7.53
C GLU A 8 14.88 -2.15 6.89
N LEU A 9 14.26 -1.87 5.75
CA LEU A 9 13.49 -2.85 4.99
C LEU A 9 14.38 -4.00 4.52
N GLU A 10 15.52 -3.69 3.92
CA GLU A 10 16.49 -4.68 3.45
C GLU A 10 16.97 -5.57 4.59
N LYS A 11 17.33 -4.98 5.73
CA LYS A 11 17.74 -5.72 6.92
C LYS A 11 16.65 -6.67 7.40
N LYS A 12 15.42 -6.18 7.56
CA LYS A 12 14.28 -6.99 8.03
C LYS A 12 13.92 -8.10 7.04
N ALA A 13 13.97 -7.81 5.75
CA ALA A 13 13.71 -8.79 4.69
C ALA A 13 14.77 -9.89 4.69
N LEU A 14 16.05 -9.54 4.83
CA LEU A 14 17.15 -10.50 4.94
C LEU A 14 17.00 -11.38 6.18
N GLU A 15 16.71 -10.81 7.35
CA GLU A 15 16.51 -11.57 8.59
C GLU A 15 15.34 -12.57 8.46
N GLN A 16 14.22 -12.14 7.89
CA GLN A 16 13.07 -13.03 7.67
C GLN A 16 13.37 -14.13 6.66
N PHE A 17 14.06 -13.79 5.57
CA PHE A 17 14.48 -14.76 4.56
C PHE A 17 15.41 -15.83 5.16
N MET A 18 16.42 -15.41 5.94
CA MET A 18 17.36 -16.32 6.59
C MET A 18 16.71 -17.20 7.67
N THR A 19 15.63 -16.72 8.31
CA THR A 19 14.88 -17.48 9.33
C THR A 19 13.73 -18.30 8.77
N GLY A 20 13.49 -18.25 7.45
CA GLY A 20 12.35 -18.91 6.80
C GLY A 20 10.98 -18.32 7.18
N LYS A 21 10.95 -17.14 7.81
CA LYS A 21 9.70 -16.43 8.10
C LYS A 21 9.14 -15.84 6.81
N SER A 22 7.83 -15.84 6.66
CA SER A 22 7.18 -15.26 5.48
C SER A 22 7.51 -13.77 5.36
N LEU A 23 7.96 -13.38 4.16
CA LEU A 23 8.21 -11.98 3.79
C LEU A 23 6.91 -11.20 3.57
N PHE A 24 5.81 -11.93 3.39
CA PHE A 24 4.45 -11.45 3.18
C PHE A 24 3.56 -11.87 4.36
N GLY A 25 2.38 -11.25 4.50
CA GLY A 25 1.49 -11.48 5.65
C GLY A 25 1.72 -10.47 6.77
N LYS A 26 0.96 -10.57 7.88
CA LYS A 26 0.80 -9.49 8.88
C LYS A 26 2.11 -8.85 9.37
N ASP A 27 3.14 -9.67 9.61
CA ASP A 27 4.43 -9.24 10.15
C ASP A 27 5.57 -9.25 9.11
N GLY A 28 5.24 -9.49 7.84
CA GLY A 28 6.20 -9.55 6.74
C GLY A 28 6.94 -8.23 6.51
N ALA A 29 8.20 -8.32 6.08
CA ALA A 29 9.02 -7.16 5.78
C ALA A 29 8.40 -6.28 4.69
N PHE A 30 7.72 -6.87 3.70
CA PHE A 30 7.18 -6.15 2.54
C PHE A 30 5.77 -5.58 2.73
N VAL A 31 5.13 -5.75 3.89
CA VAL A 31 3.79 -5.21 4.16
C VAL A 31 3.68 -3.70 3.89
N PRO A 32 4.61 -2.83 4.35
CA PRO A 32 4.51 -1.40 4.11
C PRO A 32 4.59 -1.05 2.62
N MET A 33 5.41 -1.79 1.86
CA MET A 33 5.57 -1.60 0.42
C MET A 33 4.31 -2.03 -0.34
N LEU A 34 3.76 -3.21 -0.03
CA LEU A 34 2.51 -3.70 -0.62
C LEU A 34 1.34 -2.76 -0.30
N LYS A 35 1.24 -2.28 0.94
CA LYS A 35 0.25 -1.28 1.34
C LYS A 35 0.37 0.00 0.51
N SER A 36 1.57 0.56 0.40
CA SER A 36 1.81 1.78 -0.38
C SER A 36 1.46 1.60 -1.85
N PHE A 37 1.76 0.42 -2.42
CA PHE A 37 1.41 0.09 -3.79
C PHE A 37 -0.11 0.08 -4.00
N ILE A 38 -0.85 -0.62 -3.14
CA ILE A 38 -2.32 -0.69 -3.23
C ILE A 38 -2.96 0.69 -3.04
N GLU A 39 -2.49 1.47 -2.07
CA GLU A 39 -2.99 2.84 -1.84
C GLU A 39 -2.80 3.73 -3.07
N LYS A 40 -1.63 3.65 -3.73
CA LYS A 40 -1.38 4.40 -4.98
C LYS A 40 -2.26 3.93 -6.14
N ALA A 41 -2.48 2.63 -6.27
CA ALA A 41 -3.36 2.08 -7.30
C ALA A 41 -4.81 2.58 -7.11
N LEU A 42 -5.33 2.55 -5.88
CA LEU A 42 -6.67 3.07 -5.56
C LEU A 42 -6.77 4.58 -5.73
N GLU A 43 -5.71 5.33 -5.44
CA GLU A 43 -5.68 6.77 -5.68
C GLU A 43 -5.72 7.09 -7.18
N ALA A 44 -5.00 6.35 -8.01
CA ALA A 44 -5.04 6.50 -9.46
C ALA A 44 -6.42 6.14 -10.03
N GLU A 45 -7.05 5.07 -9.54
CA GLU A 45 -8.42 4.69 -9.91
C GLU A 45 -9.42 5.80 -9.55
N MET A 46 -9.33 6.36 -8.34
CA MET A 46 -10.20 7.45 -7.90
C MET A 46 -10.03 8.73 -8.73
N GLU A 47 -8.79 9.07 -9.11
CA GLU A 47 -8.54 10.24 -9.97
C GLU A 47 -9.12 10.02 -11.37
N SER A 48 -8.98 8.81 -11.92
CA SER A 48 -9.60 8.45 -13.20
C SER A 48 -11.13 8.48 -13.14
N HIS A 49 -11.73 8.10 -12.01
CA HIS A 49 -13.18 8.08 -11.83
C HIS A 49 -13.77 9.48 -11.62
N LEU A 50 -13.11 10.34 -10.83
CA LEU A 50 -13.53 11.72 -10.56
C LEU A 50 -13.05 12.71 -11.63
N SER A 51 -13.34 12.39 -12.90
CA SER A 51 -13.04 13.24 -14.05
C SER A 51 -13.76 14.60 -13.98
N ASP A 52 -13.34 15.54 -14.82
CA ASP A 52 -13.95 16.88 -14.90
C ASP A 52 -15.47 16.81 -15.13
N THR A 53 -15.94 15.86 -15.96
CA THR A 53 -17.37 15.67 -16.20
C THR A 53 -18.13 15.25 -14.96
N GLU A 54 -17.57 14.35 -14.14
CA GLU A 54 -18.19 13.91 -12.90
C GLU A 54 -18.17 15.02 -11.84
N ARG A 55 -17.09 15.80 -11.79
CA ARG A 55 -16.98 16.96 -10.91
C ARG A 55 -17.98 18.07 -11.27
N SER A 56 -18.19 18.33 -12.57
CA SER A 56 -19.20 19.28 -13.05
C SER A 56 -20.63 18.83 -12.71
N LYS A 57 -20.90 17.52 -12.63
CA LYS A 57 -22.18 16.97 -12.16
C LYS A 57 -22.35 17.06 -10.63
N GLY A 58 -21.32 17.50 -9.91
CA GLY A 58 -21.35 17.69 -8.46
C GLY A 58 -20.64 16.60 -7.65
N ASN A 59 -20.07 15.57 -8.27
CA ASN A 59 -19.35 14.51 -7.54
C ASN A 59 -18.01 15.04 -6.99
N LYS A 60 -17.77 14.82 -5.69
CA LYS A 60 -16.55 15.24 -4.98
C LYS A 60 -16.03 14.13 -4.08
N ARG A 61 -14.72 14.15 -3.82
CA ARG A 61 -14.07 13.18 -2.94
C ARG A 61 -14.54 13.35 -1.49
N ASN A 62 -15.05 12.27 -0.89
CA ASN A 62 -15.55 12.27 0.50
C ASN A 62 -14.57 11.57 1.46
N GLY A 63 -13.34 12.10 1.56
CA GLY A 63 -12.33 11.59 2.49
C GLY A 63 -11.73 10.22 2.13
N LYS A 64 -11.27 9.49 3.16
CA LYS A 64 -10.68 8.14 3.07
C LYS A 64 -11.26 7.26 4.18
N SER A 65 -11.46 5.97 3.90
CA SER A 65 -11.88 4.96 4.90
C SER A 65 -10.77 3.94 5.13
N ARG A 66 -10.77 3.29 6.30
CA ARG A 66 -9.79 2.26 6.67
C ARG A 66 -10.39 0.87 6.46
N LYS A 67 -9.68 0.01 5.74
CA LYS A 67 -10.02 -1.41 5.58
C LYS A 67 -8.81 -2.27 5.92
N THR A 68 -9.01 -3.29 6.76
CA THR A 68 -8.00 -4.32 7.01
C THR A 68 -8.16 -5.42 5.96
N VAL A 69 -7.12 -5.66 5.16
CA VAL A 69 -7.14 -6.63 4.06
C VAL A 69 -6.33 -7.86 4.45
N LYS A 70 -6.91 -9.05 4.24
CA LYS A 70 -6.18 -10.32 4.31
C LYS A 70 -5.52 -10.56 2.95
N SER A 71 -4.21 -10.36 2.84
CA SER A 71 -3.43 -10.94 1.74
C SER A 71 -3.30 -12.45 1.97
N SER A 72 -3.09 -13.24 0.91
CA SER A 72 -3.07 -14.72 0.99
C SER A 72 -2.19 -15.24 2.12
N GLU A 73 -2.54 -16.43 2.61
CA GLU A 73 -1.78 -17.19 3.62
C GLU A 73 -0.37 -17.56 3.13
#